data_AF-A0A918TRJ3-F1
#
_entry.id   AF-A0A918TRJ3-F1
#
_cell.length_a   1.000
_cell.length_b   1.000
_cell.length_c   1.000
_cell.angle_alpha   90.00
_cell.angle_beta   90.00
_cell.angle_gamma   90.00
#
_symmetry.space_group_name_H-M   'P 1'
#
loop_
_entity.id
_entity.type
_entity.pdbx_description
1 polymer ?
#
loop_
_entity_poly.entity_id
_entity_poly.type
_entity_poly.pdbx_seq_one_letter_code
_entity_poly.pdbx_strand_id
1 'polypeptide(L)'
;MKPLFKPALYYALLCSPLLGQDQPAPWNSVRFTVLHEEKKASVEIEGEDQLTKVVLTVDGKSFVVPETELANCDLPQLDTANLLFGADWYGPVKPDEEKTPHHIIELTIGEVNKFGNHTSLKFLFHSGRFQERIILEQNTATLWKEYRKRVNEGEKETGTVTRPAPQSGPSSAESAE
;
A
#
# COMPACT_ATOMS: atom_id res chain seq x y z
N MET A 1 -6.69 -11.91 29.45
CA MET A 1 -7.22 -11.09 28.34
C MET A 1 -6.04 -10.79 27.42
N LYS A 2 -6.11 -11.18 26.14
CA LYS A 2 -5.10 -10.75 25.15
C LYS A 2 -5.39 -9.29 24.80
N PRO A 3 -4.43 -8.37 24.82
CA PRO A 3 -4.67 -7.01 24.35
C PRO A 3 -5.10 -7.08 22.88
N LEU A 4 -6.25 -6.48 22.56
CA LEU A 4 -6.61 -6.18 21.17
C LEU A 4 -5.63 -5.11 20.69
N PHE A 5 -4.59 -5.51 19.96
CA PHE A 5 -3.79 -4.57 19.19
C PHE A 5 -4.65 -4.12 18.00
N LYS A 6 -5.17 -2.90 18.08
CA LYS A 6 -5.84 -2.26 16.95
C LYS A 6 -4.76 -1.83 15.96
N PRO A 7 -4.90 -2.10 14.65
CA PRO A 7 -4.02 -1.49 13.67
C PRO A 7 -4.19 0.02 13.79
N ALA A 8 -3.11 0.72 14.07
CA ALA A 8 -3.12 2.17 14.00
C ALA A 8 -2.64 2.55 12.60
N LEU A 9 -3.52 3.20 11.85
CA LEU A 9 -3.15 3.99 10.69
C LEU A 9 -2.36 5.17 11.23
N TYR A 10 -1.07 5.24 10.92
CA TYR A 10 -0.24 6.29 11.48
C TYR A 10 -0.20 7.50 10.57
N TYR A 11 0.00 7.31 9.26
CA TYR A 11 0.07 8.43 8.32
C TYR A 11 -0.39 8.02 6.92
N ALA A 12 -1.07 8.96 6.27
CA ALA A 12 -1.45 8.90 4.86
C ALA A 12 -0.86 10.13 4.15
N LEU A 13 -0.09 9.90 3.09
CA LEU A 13 0.19 10.94 2.11
C LEU A 13 -0.88 10.85 1.02
N LEU A 14 -1.64 11.93 0.87
CA LEU A 14 -2.53 12.14 -0.27
C LEU A 14 -1.72 12.81 -1.38
N CYS A 15 -1.52 12.13 -2.50
CA CYS A 15 -0.89 12.71 -3.67
C CYS A 15 -1.96 13.50 -4.43
N SER A 16 -2.11 14.78 -4.08
CA SER A 16 -3.13 15.63 -4.70
C SER A 16 -2.85 15.81 -6.19
N PRO A 17 -3.88 15.78 -7.06
CA PRO A 17 -3.73 16.25 -8.42
C PRO A 17 -3.29 17.72 -8.44
N LEU A 18 -2.58 18.11 -9.50
CA LEU A 18 -2.29 19.51 -9.80
C LEU A 18 -3.61 20.28 -9.89
N LEU A 19 -3.66 21.51 -9.35
CA LEU A 19 -4.83 22.40 -9.44
C LEU A 19 -5.32 22.49 -10.89
N GLY A 20 -6.55 21.99 -11.14
CA GLY A 20 -7.18 21.97 -12.46
C GLY A 20 -7.11 20.65 -13.23
N GLN A 21 -6.67 19.55 -12.61
CA GLN A 21 -6.73 18.21 -13.20
C GLN A 21 -7.62 17.28 -12.36
N ASP A 22 -8.53 16.57 -13.01
CA ASP A 22 -9.39 15.53 -12.39
C ASP A 22 -8.67 14.19 -12.21
N GLN A 23 -7.38 14.12 -12.55
CA GLN A 23 -6.56 12.91 -12.45
C GLN A 23 -5.28 13.16 -11.64
N PRO A 24 -4.85 12.21 -10.79
CA PRO A 24 -3.60 12.33 -10.03
C PRO A 24 -2.39 12.55 -10.95
N ALA A 25 -1.42 13.34 -10.50
CA ALA A 25 -0.28 13.70 -11.34
C ALA A 25 0.74 12.55 -11.44
N PRO A 26 1.41 12.37 -12.59
CA PRO A 26 2.58 11.49 -12.67
C PRO A 26 3.67 12.00 -11.71
N TRP A 27 4.37 11.08 -11.07
CA TRP A 27 5.39 11.36 -10.06
C TRP A 27 6.61 10.48 -10.34
N ASN A 28 7.81 11.01 -10.10
CA ASN A 28 9.06 10.25 -10.27
C ASN A 28 9.54 9.66 -8.94
N SER A 29 9.25 10.37 -7.84
CA SER A 29 9.60 9.94 -6.50
C SER A 29 8.65 10.53 -5.47
N VAL A 30 8.29 9.72 -4.48
CA VAL A 30 7.58 10.14 -3.29
C VAL A 30 8.41 9.76 -2.07
N ARG A 31 8.63 10.75 -1.19
CA ARG A 31 9.30 10.56 0.09
C ARG A 31 8.47 11.19 1.19
N PHE A 32 8.18 10.42 2.22
CA PHE A 32 7.51 10.93 3.41
C PHE A 32 8.14 10.36 4.67
N THR A 33 8.05 11.13 5.76
CA THR A 33 8.61 10.78 7.07
C THR A 33 7.51 10.83 8.11
N VAL A 34 7.52 9.84 8.97
CA VAL A 34 6.58 9.60 10.06
C VAL A 34 7.35 9.62 11.37
N LEU A 35 6.83 10.36 12.34
CA LEU A 35 7.30 10.32 13.73
C LEU A 35 6.23 9.61 14.56
N HIS A 36 6.62 8.55 15.27
CA HIS A 36 5.70 7.81 16.12
C HIS A 36 6.32 7.42 17.45
N GLU A 37 5.71 7.88 18.54
CA GLU A 37 6.11 7.70 19.95
C GLU A 37 7.54 8.18 20.24
N GLU A 38 8.57 7.55 19.69
CA GLU A 38 9.98 7.99 19.70
C GLU A 38 10.77 7.51 18.45
N LYS A 39 10.10 6.83 17.51
CA LYS A 39 10.70 6.25 16.31
C LYS A 39 10.50 7.16 15.12
N LYS A 40 11.55 7.30 14.32
CA LYS A 40 11.49 7.97 13.03
C LYS A 40 11.48 6.91 11.94
N ALA A 41 10.40 6.87 11.16
CA ALA A 41 10.35 6.08 9.95
C ALA A 41 10.24 6.98 8.73
N SER A 42 10.88 6.58 7.63
CA SER A 42 10.69 7.24 6.35
C SER A 42 10.46 6.20 5.26
N VAL A 43 9.60 6.55 4.33
CA VAL A 43 9.33 5.76 3.13
C VAL A 43 9.83 6.54 1.94
N GLU A 44 10.53 5.84 1.07
CA GLU A 44 10.97 6.34 -0.23
C GLU A 44 10.47 5.40 -1.30
N ILE A 45 9.80 5.97 -2.29
CA ILE A 45 9.23 5.28 -3.43
C ILE A 45 9.73 6.00 -4.67
N GLU A 46 10.21 5.26 -5.66
CA GLU A 46 10.54 5.77 -6.99
C GLU A 46 9.83 4.92 -8.02
N GLY A 47 9.35 5.58 -9.07
CA GLY A 47 8.66 4.97 -10.19
C GLY A 47 8.47 6.00 -11.29
N GLU A 48 8.45 5.53 -12.53
CA GLU A 48 8.06 6.33 -13.69
C GLU A 48 6.89 5.57 -14.34
N ASP A 49 7.15 4.69 -15.30
CA ASP A 49 6.13 3.80 -15.89
C ASP A 49 5.84 2.55 -15.02
N GLN A 50 6.77 2.22 -14.13
CA GLN A 50 6.70 1.08 -13.21
C GLN A 50 7.43 1.40 -11.90
N LEU A 51 7.14 0.64 -10.84
CA LEU A 51 7.90 0.73 -9.60
C LEU A 51 9.35 0.28 -9.79
N THR A 52 10.28 1.17 -9.42
CA THR A 52 11.72 0.87 -9.45
C THR A 52 12.32 0.79 -8.06
N LYS A 53 11.70 1.43 -7.06
CA LYS A 53 12.23 1.44 -5.70
C LYS A 53 11.12 1.57 -4.65
N VAL A 54 11.24 0.75 -3.60
CA VAL A 54 10.49 0.92 -2.35
C VAL A 54 11.45 0.66 -1.20
N VAL A 55 11.63 1.67 -0.34
CA VAL A 55 12.52 1.59 0.82
C VAL A 55 11.78 2.07 2.06
N LEU A 56 11.84 1.25 3.11
CA LEU A 56 11.45 1.61 4.47
C LEU A 56 12.71 1.86 5.29
N THR A 57 12.84 3.05 5.87
CA THR A 57 13.90 3.33 6.86
C THR A 57 13.27 3.49 8.23
N VAL A 58 13.75 2.77 9.25
CA VAL A 58 13.31 2.89 10.65
C VAL A 58 14.54 3.06 11.53
N ASP A 59 14.56 4.10 12.35
CA ASP A 59 15.65 4.38 13.31
C ASP A 59 17.04 4.35 12.64
N GLY A 60 17.12 4.91 11.43
CA GLY A 60 18.35 5.00 10.62
C GLY A 60 18.75 3.72 9.88
N LYS A 61 17.99 2.63 10.00
CA LYS A 61 18.21 1.38 9.24
C LYS A 61 17.24 1.28 8.07
N SER A 62 17.76 1.01 6.88
CA SER A 62 16.98 0.89 5.65
C SER A 62 16.74 -0.55 5.25
N PHE A 63 15.51 -0.82 4.80
CA PHE A 63 15.03 -2.11 4.32
C PHE A 63 14.47 -1.90 2.92
N VAL A 64 15.07 -2.60 1.95
CA VAL A 64 14.80 -2.42 0.52
C VAL A 64 13.95 -3.59 0.03
N VAL A 65 12.91 -3.29 -0.76
CA VAL A 65 12.19 -4.33 -1.52
C VAL A 65 13.05 -4.73 -2.72
N PRO A 66 13.35 -6.04 -2.92
CA PRO A 66 14.16 -6.47 -4.06
C PRO A 66 13.48 -6.13 -5.39
N GLU A 67 14.27 -5.77 -6.41
CA GLU A 67 13.76 -5.39 -7.75
C GLU A 67 12.90 -6.48 -8.40
N THR A 68 13.24 -7.76 -8.17
CA THR A 68 12.46 -8.92 -8.65
C THR A 68 11.05 -8.97 -8.08
N GLU A 69 10.82 -8.30 -6.95
CA GLU A 69 9.52 -8.19 -6.27
C GLU A 69 8.78 -6.91 -6.66
N LEU A 70 9.43 -5.98 -7.37
CA LEU A 70 8.81 -4.76 -7.90
C LEU A 70 8.35 -4.93 -9.36
N ALA A 71 8.90 -5.92 -10.07
CA ALA A 71 8.51 -6.24 -11.44
C ALA A 71 7.00 -6.50 -11.58
N ASN A 72 6.43 -6.03 -12.69
CA ASN A 72 5.00 -6.12 -13.06
C ASN A 72 4.05 -5.30 -12.18
N CYS A 73 4.54 -4.25 -11.52
CA CYS A 73 3.70 -3.24 -10.89
C CYS A 73 3.62 -2.01 -11.81
N ASP A 74 2.72 -2.07 -12.79
CA ASP A 74 2.44 -0.97 -13.74
C ASP A 74 1.94 0.28 -12.99
N LEU A 75 2.37 1.48 -13.36
CA LEU A 75 2.00 2.70 -12.63
C LEU A 75 1.92 3.95 -13.51
N PRO A 76 0.72 4.53 -13.71
CA PRO A 76 0.59 5.87 -14.27
C PRO A 76 0.41 6.97 -13.20
N GLN A 77 -0.25 6.69 -12.07
CA GLN A 77 -0.60 7.70 -11.05
C GLN A 77 -0.67 7.05 -9.65
N LEU A 78 0.01 7.62 -8.65
CA LEU A 78 -0.08 7.22 -7.23
C LEU A 78 -1.13 8.11 -6.56
N ASP A 79 -2.13 7.50 -5.95
CA ASP A 79 -3.22 8.19 -5.26
C ASP A 79 -2.88 8.39 -3.77
N THR A 80 -2.52 7.30 -3.09
CA THR A 80 -2.19 7.31 -1.67
C THR A 80 -0.96 6.46 -1.36
N ALA A 81 -0.17 6.92 -0.39
CA ALA A 81 0.89 6.12 0.22
C ALA A 81 0.75 6.19 1.74
N ASN A 82 0.58 5.01 2.36
CA ASN A 82 0.34 4.87 3.79
C ASN A 82 1.47 4.05 4.43
N LEU A 83 1.83 4.41 5.66
CA LEU A 83 2.70 3.58 6.51
C LEU A 83 1.94 3.14 7.76
N LEU A 84 1.80 1.83 7.92
CA LEU A 84 1.10 1.19 9.04
C LEU A 84 2.12 0.44 9.92
N PHE A 85 2.03 0.59 11.25
CA PHE A 85 2.88 -0.13 12.20
C PHE A 85 2.05 -1.08 13.05
N GLY A 86 2.63 -2.22 13.42
CA GLY A 86 1.96 -3.15 14.33
C GLY A 86 0.58 -3.53 13.82
N ALA A 87 0.40 -3.50 12.49
CA ALA A 87 -0.77 -4.05 11.86
C ALA A 87 -0.64 -5.56 12.06
N ASP A 88 -1.22 -6.05 13.15
CA ASP A 88 -1.93 -7.31 13.06
C ASP A 88 -2.82 -7.19 11.81
N TRP A 89 -3.05 -8.26 11.07
CA TRP A 89 -3.97 -8.31 9.93
C TRP A 89 -3.37 -7.86 8.58
N TYR A 90 -2.33 -8.57 8.15
CA TYR A 90 -2.52 -9.37 6.95
C TYR A 90 -2.48 -10.84 7.37
N GLY A 91 -3.68 -11.38 7.57
CA GLY A 91 -3.89 -12.65 8.26
C GLY A 91 -3.18 -13.82 7.58
N PRO A 92 -3.06 -14.94 8.30
CA PRO A 92 -2.51 -16.14 7.73
C PRO A 92 -3.36 -16.61 6.55
N VAL A 93 -2.73 -17.02 5.44
CA VAL A 93 -3.44 -17.58 4.26
C VAL A 93 -4.19 -18.85 4.66
N LYS A 94 -3.68 -19.53 5.69
CA LYS A 94 -4.25 -20.74 6.24
C LYS A 94 -4.70 -20.53 7.68
N PRO A 95 -5.72 -21.24 8.17
CA PRO A 95 -6.21 -21.07 9.54
C PRO A 95 -5.17 -21.29 10.66
N ASP A 96 -4.06 -21.97 10.34
CA ASP A 96 -3.01 -22.40 11.27
C ASP A 96 -1.74 -21.53 11.26
N GLU A 97 -1.60 -20.56 10.35
CA GLU A 97 -0.38 -19.74 10.30
C GLU A 97 -0.38 -18.64 11.38
N GLU A 98 0.78 -18.42 12.00
CA GLU A 98 0.93 -17.50 13.13
C GLU A 98 0.81 -16.04 12.70
N LYS A 99 0.05 -15.26 13.47
CA LYS A 99 -0.05 -13.81 13.27
C LYS A 99 1.28 -13.15 13.60
N THR A 100 1.89 -12.56 12.59
CA THR A 100 3.16 -11.85 12.71
C THR A 100 2.94 -10.34 12.57
N PRO A 101 3.45 -9.50 13.47
CA PRO A 101 3.31 -8.05 13.38
C PRO A 101 4.22 -7.48 12.28
N HIS A 102 3.66 -6.72 11.35
CA HIS A 102 4.41 -6.12 10.24
C HIS A 102 4.41 -4.59 10.29
N HIS A 103 5.44 -3.99 9.68
CA HIS A 103 5.34 -2.66 9.10
C HIS A 103 4.85 -2.80 7.66
N ILE A 104 3.84 -2.04 7.27
CA ILE A 104 3.20 -2.15 5.96
C ILE A 104 3.29 -0.81 5.26
N ILE A 105 3.88 -0.80 4.07
CA ILE A 105 3.70 0.30 3.12
C ILE A 105 2.52 -0.10 2.23
N GLU A 106 1.44 0.66 2.26
CA GLU A 106 0.27 0.46 1.40
C GLU A 106 0.15 1.61 0.40
N LEU A 107 0.14 1.25 -0.88
CA LEU A 107 -0.01 2.16 -2.00
C LEU A 107 -1.35 1.90 -2.69
N THR A 108 -2.03 2.96 -3.12
CA THR A 108 -3.11 2.85 -4.10
C THR A 108 -2.62 3.44 -5.41
N ILE A 109 -2.61 2.62 -6.46
CA ILE A 109 -1.97 2.90 -7.73
C ILE A 109 -2.91 2.63 -8.90
N GLY A 110 -2.63 3.27 -10.04
CA GLY A 110 -3.33 3.01 -11.30
C GLY A 110 -4.25 4.16 -11.72
N GLU A 111 -4.50 4.26 -13.03
CA GLU A 111 -5.65 4.99 -13.54
C GLU A 111 -6.91 4.22 -13.14
N VAL A 112 -7.90 4.93 -12.61
CA VAL A 112 -9.25 4.41 -12.43
C VAL A 112 -9.69 3.85 -13.79
N ASN A 113 -9.87 2.53 -13.91
CA ASN A 113 -10.32 1.96 -15.18
C ASN A 113 -11.69 2.55 -15.58
N LYS A 114 -12.20 2.27 -16.79
CA LYS A 114 -13.53 2.75 -17.23
C LYS A 114 -14.71 2.39 -16.28
N PHE A 115 -14.46 1.56 -15.26
CA PHE A 115 -15.41 1.09 -14.27
C PHE A 115 -15.13 1.57 -12.83
N GLY A 116 -14.11 2.39 -12.57
CA GLY A 116 -13.86 2.87 -11.21
C GLY A 116 -12.83 2.08 -10.39
N ASN A 117 -12.18 1.05 -10.94
CA ASN A 117 -11.44 0.09 -10.12
C ASN A 117 -9.99 0.51 -9.87
N HIS A 118 -9.56 0.41 -8.60
CA HIS A 118 -8.20 0.68 -8.17
C HIS A 118 -7.39 -0.62 -7.98
N THR A 119 -6.06 -0.49 -8.04
CA THR A 119 -5.11 -1.51 -7.58
C THR A 119 -4.43 -1.01 -6.32
N SER A 120 -4.28 -1.87 -5.33
CA SER A 120 -3.52 -1.56 -4.12
C SER A 120 -2.37 -2.52 -3.95
N LEU A 121 -1.20 -1.96 -3.65
CA LEU A 121 0.01 -2.71 -3.36
C LEU A 121 0.32 -2.61 -1.89
N LYS A 122 0.70 -3.72 -1.27
CA LYS A 122 1.21 -3.76 0.10
C LYS A 122 2.57 -4.41 0.13
N PHE A 123 3.51 -3.76 0.81
CA PHE A 123 4.84 -4.28 1.06
C PHE A 123 5.00 -4.52 2.56
N LEU A 124 5.19 -5.78 2.94
CA LEU A 124 5.26 -6.21 4.33
C LEU A 124 6.70 -6.35 4.78
N PHE A 125 7.03 -5.72 5.90
CA PHE A 125 8.33 -5.79 6.54
C PHE A 125 8.20 -6.34 7.96
N HIS A 126 9.02 -7.32 8.31
CA HIS A 126 9.09 -7.89 9.65
C HIS A 126 10.55 -8.18 10.02
N SER A 127 10.88 -8.00 11.30
CA SER A 127 12.22 -8.27 11.86
C SER A 127 13.36 -7.64 11.02
N GLY A 128 13.12 -6.44 10.50
CA GLY A 128 14.10 -5.68 9.71
C GLY A 128 14.37 -6.25 8.31
N ARG A 129 13.41 -6.94 7.70
CA ARG A 129 13.51 -7.46 6.33
C ARG A 129 12.16 -7.38 5.62
N PHE A 130 12.20 -7.19 4.30
CA PHE A 130 11.04 -7.41 3.44
C PHE A 130 10.64 -8.89 3.44
N GLN A 131 9.34 -9.15 3.51
CA GLN A 131 8.79 -10.50 3.61
C GLN A 131 7.96 -10.88 2.38
N GLU A 132 7.07 -9.97 1.97
CA GLU A 132 6.02 -10.30 1.02
C GLU A 132 5.44 -9.04 0.37
N ARG A 133 5.09 -9.16 -0.92
CA ARG A 133 4.27 -8.23 -1.67
C ARG A 133 2.86 -8.78 -1.80
N ILE A 134 1.88 -7.90 -1.70
CA ILE A 134 0.48 -8.24 -1.90
C ILE A 134 -0.16 -7.26 -2.88
N ILE A 135 -0.85 -7.79 -3.88
CA ILE A 135 -1.61 -7.04 -4.86
C ILE A 135 -3.08 -7.28 -4.60
N LEU A 136 -3.83 -6.19 -4.47
CA LEU A 136 -5.27 -6.20 -4.33
C LEU A 136 -5.88 -5.51 -5.55
N GLU A 137 -6.61 -6.28 -6.35
CA GLU A 137 -7.31 -5.78 -7.53
C GLU A 137 -8.80 -5.68 -7.24
N GLN A 138 -9.36 -4.49 -7.42
CA GLN A 138 -10.77 -4.27 -7.15
C GLN A 138 -11.65 -4.92 -8.22
N ASN A 139 -12.54 -5.83 -7.78
CA ASN A 139 -13.52 -6.49 -8.65
C ASN A 139 -14.91 -5.86 -8.51
N THR A 140 -15.28 -5.39 -7.31
CA THR A 140 -16.53 -4.64 -7.06
C THR A 140 -16.28 -3.51 -6.06
N ALA A 141 -17.32 -2.75 -5.70
CA ALA A 141 -17.23 -1.70 -4.68
C ALA A 141 -16.65 -2.18 -3.33
N THR A 142 -16.76 -3.48 -3.02
CA THR A 142 -16.29 -4.04 -1.74
C THR A 142 -15.43 -5.30 -1.85
N LEU A 143 -15.37 -5.94 -3.02
CA LEU A 143 -14.63 -7.19 -3.22
C LEU A 143 -13.35 -6.96 -4.00
N TRP A 144 -12.28 -7.52 -3.48
CA TRP A 144 -10.93 -7.39 -4.02
C TRP A 144 -10.30 -8.77 -4.18
N LYS A 145 -9.73 -9.04 -5.34
CA LYS A 145 -8.91 -10.24 -5.54
C LYS A 145 -7.53 -10.03 -4.94
N GLU A 146 -7.00 -11.04 -4.28
CA GLU A 146 -5.74 -10.97 -3.55
C GLU A 146 -4.68 -11.91 -4.15
N TYR A 147 -3.56 -11.32 -4.56
CA TYR A 147 -2.38 -12.01 -5.06
C TYR A 147 -1.21 -11.75 -4.12
N ARG A 148 -0.59 -12.82 -3.60
CA ARG A 148 0.55 -12.73 -2.67
C ARG A 148 1.80 -13.29 -3.31
N LYS A 149 2.92 -12.63 -3.06
CA LYS A 149 4.25 -13.06 -3.51
C LYS A 149 5.26 -12.89 -2.38
N ARG A 150 5.69 -14.01 -1.81
CA ARG A 150 6.79 -14.05 -0.82
C ARG A 150 8.12 -13.90 -1.54
N VAL A 151 9.12 -13.43 -0.80
CA VAL A 151 10.48 -13.30 -1.32
C VAL A 151 10.95 -14.62 -1.94
N ASN A 152 11.39 -14.57 -3.20
CA ASN A 152 11.86 -15.71 -3.98
C ASN A 152 10.80 -16.79 -4.30
N GLU A 153 9.51 -16.50 -4.10
CA GLU A 153 8.40 -17.35 -4.54
C GLU A 153 7.69 -16.78 -5.77
N GLY A 154 6.96 -17.63 -6.47
CA GLY A 154 6.00 -17.19 -7.49
C GLY A 154 4.77 -16.53 -6.86
N GLU A 155 4.14 -15.64 -7.61
CA GLU A 155 2.87 -15.05 -7.21
C GLU A 155 1.75 -16.11 -7.17
N LYS A 156 0.89 -16.02 -6.16
CA LYS A 156 -0.24 -16.94 -5.94
C LYS A 156 -1.51 -16.15 -5.67
N GLU A 157 -2.60 -16.49 -6.36
CA GLU A 157 -3.93 -16.04 -5.97
C GLU A 157 -4.32 -16.72 -4.65
N THR A 158 -4.66 -15.92 -3.65
CA THR A 158 -4.92 -16.39 -2.28
C THR A 158 -6.38 -16.23 -1.86
N GLY A 159 -7.19 -15.53 -2.65
CA GLY A 159 -8.63 -15.48 -2.49
C GLY A 159 -9.22 -14.11 -2.79
N THR A 160 -10.36 -13.83 -2.15
CA THR A 160 -11.07 -12.55 -2.24
C THR A 160 -11.22 -11.96 -0.84
N VAL A 161 -10.91 -10.68 -0.69
CA VAL A 161 -11.10 -9.94 0.56
C VAL A 161 -12.20 -8.91 0.42
N THR A 162 -12.98 -8.73 1.50
CA THR A 162 -14.02 -7.70 1.58
C THR A 162 -13.44 -6.46 2.26
N ARG A 163 -13.35 -5.35 1.54
CA ARG A 163 -12.94 -4.05 2.08
C ARG A 163 -13.60 -2.92 1.30
N PRO A 164 -13.94 -1.79 1.94
CA PRO A 164 -14.46 -0.62 1.23
C PRO A 164 -13.43 -0.12 0.21
N ALA A 165 -13.92 0.43 -0.89
CA ALA A 165 -13.06 1.17 -1.83
C ALA A 165 -12.34 2.33 -1.11
N PRO A 166 -11.09 2.64 -1.49
CA PRO A 166 -10.47 3.88 -1.02
C PRO A 166 -11.40 5.04 -1.39
N GLN A 167 -11.72 5.89 -0.42
CA GLN A 167 -12.45 7.12 -0.72
C GLN A 167 -11.46 8.06 -1.42
N SER A 168 -11.61 8.20 -2.73
CA SER A 168 -11.04 9.36 -3.42
C SER A 168 -11.56 10.62 -2.70
N GLY A 169 -10.70 11.62 -2.51
CA GLY A 169 -11.03 12.88 -1.84
C GLY A 169 -12.32 13.52 -2.39
N PRO A 170 -12.91 14.48 -1.66
CA PRO A 170 -14.32 14.83 -1.78
C PRO A 170 -14.73 14.97 -3.25
N SER A 171 -15.62 14.07 -3.67
CA SER A 171 -16.43 14.28 -4.87
C SER A 171 -17.01 15.67 -4.71
N SER A 172 -16.62 16.58 -5.61
CA SER A 172 -17.17 17.92 -5.68
C SER A 172 -18.67 17.79 -5.58
N ALA A 173 -19.18 18.08 -4.39
CA ALA A 173 -20.60 18.18 -4.16
C ALA A 173 -21.06 19.24 -5.14
N GLU A 174 -21.84 18.79 -6.11
CA GLU A 174 -22.97 19.49 -6.68
C GLU A 174 -23.04 20.94 -6.20
N SER A 175 -22.39 21.85 -6.93
CA SER A 175 -22.72 23.27 -6.83
C SER A 175 -24.13 23.41 -7.37
N ALA A 176 -25.09 23.26 -6.47
CA ALA A 176 -26.42 23.79 -6.65
C ALA A 176 -26.30 25.32 -6.75
N GLU A 177 -26.56 25.85 -7.94
CA GLU A 177 -27.44 27.01 -8.19
C GLU A 177 -27.73 27.14 -9.69
#